data_AF-A0A956L9Z5-F1
#
_entry.id   AF-A0A956L9Z5-F1
#
_cell.length_a   1.000
_cell.length_b   1.000
_cell.length_c   1.000
_cell.angle_alpha   90.00
_cell.angle_beta   90.00
_cell.angle_gamma   90.00
#
_symmetry.space_group_name_H-M   'P 1'
#
loop_
_entity.id
_entity.type
_entity.pdbx_description
1 polymer ?
#
loop_
_entity_poly.entity_id
_entity_poly.type
_entity_poly.pdbx_seq_one_letter_code
_entity_poly.pdbx_strand_id
1 'polypeptide(L)'
;GEALEAFPADYLRYSLLRTLPETRDADFTWADFSAHVNNELADNFGNFANRTIQFATKYLGGTVPELVDPSDADRAALEEMATFPARIGALIDQHRMRDAVQELMALGRLGNKYFNDGEPWATRSKDPQRCNNTVHVSLQICGALSVLAEPFIPFTAAKLRAILGVEGVRS
;
A
#
# COMPACT_ATOMS: atom_id res chain seq x y z
N GLY A 1 11.96 -23.24 15.78
CA GLY A 1 12.85 -22.45 16.65
C GLY A 1 12.09 -21.25 17.13
N GLU A 2 12.18 -20.94 18.42
CA GLU A 2 11.36 -19.94 19.15
C GLU A 2 11.27 -18.55 18.50
N ALA A 3 12.21 -18.17 17.63
CA ALA A 3 12.24 -16.85 17.00
C ALA A 3 11.12 -16.60 15.95
N LEU A 4 10.48 -17.67 15.43
CA LEU A 4 9.40 -17.56 14.43
C LEU A 4 8.01 -17.35 15.05
N GLU A 5 7.83 -17.64 16.33
CA GLU A 5 6.53 -17.50 17.03
C GLU A 5 6.27 -16.05 17.51
N ALA A 6 7.29 -15.19 17.52
CA ALA A 6 7.19 -13.83 18.05
C ALA A 6 6.73 -12.77 17.02
N PHE A 7 6.71 -13.08 15.73
CA PHE A 7 6.38 -12.11 14.67
C PHE A 7 5.15 -12.53 13.86
N PRO A 8 4.28 -11.57 13.47
CA PRO A 8 3.20 -11.85 12.52
C PRO A 8 3.72 -12.55 11.27
N ALA A 9 3.03 -13.60 10.80
CA ALA A 9 3.46 -14.42 9.67
C ALA A 9 3.80 -13.62 8.41
N ASP A 10 3.10 -12.50 8.17
CA ASP A 10 3.35 -11.59 7.05
C ASP A 10 4.75 -10.96 7.06
N TYR A 11 5.33 -10.70 8.24
CA TYR A 11 6.65 -10.09 8.34
C TYR A 11 7.72 -11.04 7.82
N LEU A 12 7.58 -12.32 8.18
CA LEU A 12 8.45 -13.37 7.66
C LEU A 12 8.24 -13.55 6.15
N ARG A 13 6.98 -13.68 5.69
CA ARG A 13 6.67 -13.82 4.25
C ARG A 13 7.31 -12.71 3.44
N TYR A 14 7.12 -11.46 3.87
CA TYR A 14 7.69 -10.29 3.21
C TYR A 14 9.21 -10.32 3.17
N SER A 15 9.85 -10.55 4.32
CA SER A 15 11.31 -10.57 4.40
C SER A 15 11.92 -11.66 3.52
N LEU A 16 11.32 -12.86 3.50
CA LEU A 16 11.76 -13.95 2.63
C LEU A 16 11.63 -13.58 1.15
N LEU A 17 10.49 -13.01 0.74
CA LEU A 17 10.26 -12.56 -0.65
C LEU A 17 11.24 -11.45 -1.07
N ARG A 18 11.69 -10.59 -0.15
CA ARG A 18 12.69 -9.54 -0.45
C ARG A 18 14.12 -10.06 -0.48
N THR A 19 14.43 -11.06 0.34
CA THR A 19 15.80 -11.54 0.57
C THR A 19 16.20 -12.64 -0.42
N LEU A 20 15.30 -13.58 -0.71
CA LEU A 20 15.60 -14.76 -1.53
C LEU A 20 15.84 -14.36 -3.01
N PRO A 21 17.06 -14.51 -3.54
CA PRO A 21 17.33 -14.38 -4.96
C PRO A 21 16.79 -15.63 -5.65
N GLU A 22 16.08 -15.44 -6.75
CA GLU A 22 15.54 -16.56 -7.53
C GLU A 22 16.65 -17.43 -8.16
N THR A 23 17.89 -16.93 -8.21
CA THR A 23 19.00 -17.55 -8.96
C THR A 23 20.28 -17.81 -8.15
N ARG A 24 20.33 -17.47 -6.85
CA ARG A 24 21.54 -17.60 -6.00
C ARG A 24 21.19 -17.82 -4.53
N ASP A 25 22.12 -18.40 -3.77
CA ASP A 25 22.02 -18.43 -2.31
C ASP A 25 22.03 -17.01 -1.73
N ALA A 26 21.17 -16.76 -0.74
CA ALA A 26 21.23 -15.57 0.10
C ALA A 26 21.27 -15.95 1.58
N ASP A 27 22.08 -15.21 2.31
CA ASP A 27 22.15 -15.30 3.76
C ASP A 27 21.04 -14.44 4.37
N PHE A 28 20.19 -15.07 5.19
CA PHE A 28 19.24 -14.34 6.02
C PHE A 28 19.96 -13.65 7.18
N THR A 29 19.74 -12.35 7.36
CA THR A 29 20.19 -11.63 8.55
C THR A 29 19.01 -10.96 9.28
N TRP A 30 19.10 -10.90 10.60
CA TRP A 30 18.12 -10.17 11.43
C TRP A 30 18.10 -8.67 11.14
N ALA A 31 19.23 -8.11 10.70
CA ALA A 31 19.33 -6.71 10.31
C ALA A 31 18.52 -6.43 9.03
N ASP A 32 18.66 -7.28 8.00
CA ASP A 32 17.89 -7.16 6.75
C ASP A 32 16.40 -7.38 6.99
N PHE A 33 16.04 -8.38 7.82
CA PHE A 33 14.66 -8.58 8.25
C PHE A 33 14.07 -7.31 8.87
N SER A 34 14.78 -6.70 9.83
CA SER A 34 14.34 -5.48 10.51
C SER A 34 14.21 -4.32 9.54
N ALA A 35 15.17 -4.15 8.62
CA ALA A 35 15.13 -3.09 7.62
C ALA A 35 13.94 -3.24 6.66
N HIS A 36 13.69 -4.44 6.14
CA HIS A 36 12.56 -4.72 5.26
C HIS A 36 11.20 -4.49 5.95
N VAL A 37 11.04 -4.97 7.17
CA VAL A 37 9.78 -4.82 7.91
C VAL A 37 9.54 -3.36 8.32
N ASN A 38 10.53 -2.69 8.89
CA ASN A 38 10.34 -1.34 9.42
C ASN A 38 10.30 -0.30 8.29
N ASN A 39 11.30 -0.30 7.40
CA ASN A 39 11.46 0.81 6.45
C ASN A 39 10.57 0.66 5.20
N GLU A 40 10.19 -0.57 4.83
CA GLU A 40 9.34 -0.81 3.66
C GLU A 40 7.88 -1.09 4.08
N LEU A 41 7.67 -2.09 4.93
CA LEU A 41 6.32 -2.50 5.31
C LEU A 41 5.64 -1.48 6.24
N ALA A 42 6.31 -1.06 7.32
CA ALA A 42 5.72 -0.12 8.27
C ALA A 42 5.76 1.33 7.76
N ASP A 43 6.92 1.83 7.34
CA ASP A 43 7.11 3.25 6.99
C ASP A 43 6.52 3.66 5.64
N ASN A 44 6.32 2.72 4.71
CA ASN A 44 5.73 3.01 3.42
C ASN A 44 4.29 2.49 3.34
N PHE A 45 4.07 1.17 3.31
CA PHE A 45 2.71 0.60 3.18
C PHE A 45 1.82 0.96 4.37
N GLY A 46 2.27 0.65 5.58
CA GLY A 46 1.49 0.82 6.81
C GLY A 46 1.24 2.29 7.14
N ASN A 47 2.27 3.13 7.00
CA ASN A 47 2.19 4.57 7.27
C ASN A 47 1.16 5.25 6.36
N PHE A 48 1.21 4.97 5.05
CA PHE A 48 0.30 5.54 4.08
C PHE A 48 -1.16 5.17 4.37
N ALA A 49 -1.43 3.86 4.49
CA ALA A 49 -2.78 3.37 4.73
C ALA A 49 -3.34 3.94 6.03
N ASN A 50 -2.55 3.89 7.12
CA ASN A 50 -2.98 4.40 8.41
C ASN A 50 -3.24 5.92 8.38
N ARG A 51 -2.35 6.73 7.79
CA ARG A 51 -2.54 8.18 7.69
C ARG A 51 -3.78 8.54 6.89
N THR A 52 -3.98 7.90 5.74
CA THR A 52 -5.12 8.14 4.87
C THR A 52 -6.43 7.81 5.58
N ILE A 53 -6.52 6.61 6.17
CA ILE A 53 -7.73 6.14 6.86
C ILE A 53 -8.01 7.00 8.09
N GLN A 54 -7.01 7.29 8.93
CA GLN A 54 -7.20 8.15 10.10
C GLN A 54 -7.65 9.56 9.71
N PHE A 55 -7.10 10.11 8.62
CA PHE A 55 -7.51 11.42 8.13
C PHE A 55 -8.96 11.41 7.65
N ALA A 56 -9.36 10.43 6.82
CA ALA A 56 -10.72 10.28 6.34
C ALA A 56 -11.73 10.09 7.48
N THR A 57 -11.41 9.22 8.45
CA THR A 57 -12.25 8.98 9.64
C THR A 57 -12.39 10.25 10.48
N LYS A 58 -11.28 10.95 10.73
CA LYS A 58 -11.29 12.11 11.63
C LYS A 58 -11.95 13.34 11.03
N TYR A 59 -11.82 13.53 9.71
CA TYR A 59 -12.19 14.81 9.08
C TYR A 59 -13.28 14.71 8.03
N LEU A 60 -13.52 13.53 7.44
CA LEU A 60 -14.49 13.31 6.35
C LEU A 60 -15.54 12.23 6.71
N GLY A 61 -15.77 12.03 8.02
CA GLY A 61 -16.83 11.15 8.52
C GLY A 61 -16.62 9.65 8.27
N GLY A 62 -15.40 9.22 7.93
CA GLY A 62 -15.11 7.81 7.63
C GLY A 62 -15.75 7.32 6.33
N THR A 63 -16.08 8.24 5.41
CA THR A 63 -16.64 7.92 4.10
C THR A 63 -15.64 8.26 3.00
N VAL A 64 -15.77 7.60 1.84
CA VAL A 64 -15.03 7.99 0.64
C VAL A 64 -15.70 9.25 0.08
N PRO A 65 -15.03 10.41 0.08
CA PRO A 65 -15.61 11.63 -0.46
C PRO A 65 -15.74 11.52 -1.99
N GLU A 66 -16.62 12.32 -2.59
CA GLU A 66 -16.79 12.35 -4.05
C GLU A 66 -15.59 13.02 -4.75
N LEU A 67 -15.15 12.45 -5.88
CA LEU A 67 -14.15 13.05 -6.74
C LEU A 67 -14.82 14.01 -7.73
N VAL A 68 -14.54 15.30 -7.59
CA VAL A 68 -15.15 16.35 -8.42
C VAL A 68 -14.06 17.17 -9.10
N ASP A 69 -14.18 17.39 -10.41
CA ASP A 69 -13.22 18.16 -11.22
C ASP A 69 -11.74 17.82 -10.93
N PRO A 70 -11.32 16.56 -11.12
CA PRO A 70 -9.98 16.11 -10.74
C PRO A 70 -8.90 16.94 -11.45
N SER A 71 -7.86 17.30 -10.71
CA SER A 71 -6.67 17.94 -11.27
C SER A 71 -5.86 16.97 -12.12
N ASP A 72 -4.90 17.48 -12.90
CA ASP A 72 -3.97 16.63 -13.65
C ASP A 72 -3.17 15.70 -12.73
N ALA A 73 -2.85 16.14 -11.52
CA ALA A 73 -2.17 15.31 -10.52
C ALA A 73 -3.07 14.15 -10.03
N ASP A 74 -4.36 14.40 -9.85
CA ASP A 74 -5.33 13.36 -9.45
C ASP A 74 -5.47 12.30 -10.54
N ARG A 75 -5.60 12.74 -11.81
CA ARG A 75 -5.67 11.86 -12.97
C ARG A 75 -4.39 11.04 -13.12
N ALA A 76 -3.24 11.69 -13.06
CA ALA A 76 -1.95 11.00 -13.19
C ALA A 76 -1.74 9.93 -12.10
N ALA A 77 -2.15 10.21 -10.86
CA ALA A 77 -2.06 9.24 -9.77
C ALA A 77 -2.99 8.02 -9.99
N LEU A 78 -4.23 8.26 -10.44
CA LEU A 78 -5.18 7.20 -10.76
C LEU A 78 -4.73 6.36 -11.97
N GLU A 79 -4.20 7.01 -13.01
CA GLU A 79 -3.66 6.35 -14.20
C GLU A 79 -2.45 5.47 -13.87
N GLU A 80 -1.48 6.00 -13.11
CA GLU A 80 -0.31 5.22 -12.68
C GLU A 80 -0.73 4.05 -11.77
N MET A 81 -1.66 4.29 -10.83
CA MET A 81 -2.25 3.25 -9.97
C MET A 81 -2.84 2.10 -10.81
N ALA A 82 -3.54 2.41 -11.91
CA ALA A 82 -4.17 1.42 -12.77
C ALA A 82 -3.16 0.51 -13.52
N THR A 83 -1.88 0.90 -13.59
CA THR A 83 -0.83 0.07 -14.23
C THR A 83 -0.31 -1.05 -13.33
N PHE A 84 -0.41 -0.90 -12.01
CA PHE A 84 0.20 -1.83 -11.05
C PHE A 84 -0.33 -3.27 -11.12
N PRO A 85 -1.65 -3.53 -11.27
CA PRO A 85 -2.15 -4.90 -11.40
C PRO A 85 -1.48 -5.69 -12.52
N ALA A 86 -1.31 -5.07 -13.71
CA ALA A 86 -0.68 -5.71 -14.85
C ALA A 86 0.83 -5.94 -14.62
N ARG A 87 1.53 -4.95 -14.05
CA ARG A 87 2.96 -5.05 -13.73
C ARG A 87 3.25 -6.15 -12.71
N ILE A 88 2.50 -6.16 -11.60
CA ILE A 88 2.64 -7.14 -10.53
C ILE A 88 2.26 -8.54 -11.03
N GLY A 89 1.13 -8.66 -11.73
CA GLY A 89 0.66 -9.94 -12.28
C GLY A 89 1.69 -10.56 -13.24
N ALA A 90 2.22 -9.76 -14.18
CA ALA A 90 3.22 -10.25 -15.13
C ALA A 90 4.52 -10.72 -14.45
N LEU A 91 4.93 -10.09 -13.35
CA LEU A 91 6.09 -10.52 -12.56
C LEU A 91 5.80 -11.82 -11.80
N ILE A 92 4.62 -11.97 -11.21
CA ILE A 92 4.18 -13.21 -10.56
C ILE A 92 4.17 -14.37 -11.56
N ASP A 93 3.61 -14.16 -12.76
CA ASP A 93 3.54 -15.17 -13.83
C ASP A 93 4.94 -15.60 -14.31
N GLN A 94 5.93 -14.72 -14.21
CA GLN A 94 7.33 -14.99 -14.52
C GLN A 94 8.12 -15.57 -13.34
N HIS A 95 7.44 -15.88 -12.22
CA HIS A 95 8.06 -16.30 -10.96
C HIS A 95 9.01 -15.27 -10.32
N ARG A 96 8.88 -13.99 -10.71
CA ARG A 96 9.70 -12.85 -10.25
C ARG A 96 9.12 -12.20 -9.00
N MET A 97 8.97 -12.96 -7.93
CA MET A 97 8.24 -12.56 -6.72
C MET A 97 8.90 -11.38 -5.99
N ARG A 98 10.25 -11.31 -6.02
CA ARG A 98 11.00 -10.20 -5.40
C ARG A 98 10.69 -8.87 -6.07
N ASP A 99 10.60 -8.88 -7.40
CA ASP A 99 10.30 -7.68 -8.18
C ASP A 99 8.82 -7.32 -8.04
N ALA A 100 7.93 -8.32 -8.00
CA ALA A 100 6.50 -8.11 -7.80
C ALA A 100 6.20 -7.41 -6.47
N VAL A 101 6.88 -7.79 -5.37
CA VAL A 101 6.70 -7.11 -4.08
C VAL A 101 7.33 -5.70 -4.07
N GLN A 102 8.38 -5.44 -4.88
CA GLN A 102 8.92 -4.09 -5.04
C GLN A 102 7.94 -3.16 -5.75
N GLU A 103 7.22 -3.68 -6.74
CA GLU A 103 6.13 -2.97 -7.41
C GLU A 103 4.97 -2.67 -6.45
N LEU A 104 4.60 -3.60 -5.58
CA LEU A 104 3.65 -3.33 -4.51
C LEU A 104 4.12 -2.18 -3.60
N MET A 105 5.39 -2.16 -3.21
CA MET A 105 5.93 -1.05 -2.42
C MET A 105 5.98 0.26 -3.21
N ALA A 106 6.17 0.21 -4.53
CA ALA A 106 6.12 1.40 -5.38
C ALA A 106 4.71 2.02 -5.41
N LEU A 107 3.65 1.20 -5.40
CA LEU A 107 2.28 1.68 -5.23
C LEU A 107 2.08 2.40 -3.88
N GLY A 108 2.63 1.86 -2.79
CA GLY A 108 2.65 2.56 -1.49
C GLY A 108 3.37 3.91 -1.54
N ARG A 109 4.50 3.99 -2.26
CA ARG A 109 5.26 5.24 -2.43
C ARG A 109 4.49 6.27 -3.25
N LEU A 110 3.80 5.84 -4.30
CA LEU A 110 2.89 6.68 -5.08
C LEU A 110 1.84 7.32 -4.16
N GLY A 111 1.19 6.50 -3.33
CA GLY A 111 0.20 6.97 -2.35
C GLY A 111 0.77 7.98 -1.36
N ASN A 112 1.91 7.65 -0.73
CA ASN A 112 2.59 8.55 0.20
C ASN A 112 2.91 9.91 -0.45
N LYS A 113 3.51 9.89 -1.64
CA LYS A 113 3.87 11.11 -2.37
C LYS A 113 2.63 11.94 -2.68
N TYR A 114 1.61 11.32 -3.29
CA TYR A 114 0.38 12.01 -3.68
C TYR A 114 -0.35 12.63 -2.48
N PHE A 115 -0.50 11.87 -1.38
CA PHE A 115 -1.14 12.38 -0.15
C PHE A 115 -0.36 13.54 0.46
N ASN A 116 0.98 13.48 0.46
CA ASN A 116 1.82 14.55 0.99
C ASN A 116 1.75 15.81 0.13
N ASP A 117 1.90 15.67 -1.20
CA ASP A 117 1.87 16.79 -2.15
C ASP A 117 0.49 17.46 -2.21
N GLY A 118 -0.58 16.70 -1.95
CA GLY A 118 -1.94 17.21 -1.87
C GLY A 118 -2.24 18.01 -0.58
N GLU A 119 -1.35 17.95 0.41
CA GLU A 119 -1.41 18.65 1.70
C GLU A 119 -2.83 18.73 2.31
N PRO A 120 -3.54 17.60 2.52
CA PRO A 120 -4.96 17.61 2.89
C PRO A 120 -5.22 18.33 4.23
N TRP A 121 -4.23 18.36 5.13
CA TRP A 121 -4.30 19.13 6.38
C TRP A 121 -4.43 20.65 6.15
N ALA A 122 -3.86 21.18 5.06
CA ALA A 122 -3.94 22.58 4.70
C ALA A 122 -5.15 22.85 3.80
N THR A 123 -5.39 22.00 2.80
CA THR A 123 -6.49 22.20 1.84
C THR A 123 -7.85 22.01 2.50
N ARG A 124 -8.01 21.18 3.54
CA ARG A 124 -9.29 21.02 4.25
C ARG A 124 -9.96 22.35 4.64
N SER A 125 -9.17 23.38 5.00
CA SER A 125 -9.70 24.69 5.38
C SER A 125 -9.68 25.71 4.25
N LYS A 126 -8.77 25.59 3.28
CA LYS A 126 -8.57 26.58 2.21
C LYS A 126 -9.31 26.25 0.92
N ASP A 127 -9.44 24.96 0.65
CA ASP A 127 -10.04 24.36 -0.55
C ASP A 127 -10.55 22.95 -0.20
N PRO A 128 -11.75 22.86 0.41
CA PRO A 128 -12.31 21.59 0.88
C PRO A 128 -12.50 20.57 -0.24
N GLN A 129 -12.80 21.01 -1.46
CA GLN A 129 -12.99 20.07 -2.57
C GLN A 129 -11.66 19.45 -2.99
N ARG A 130 -10.56 20.22 -3.02
CA ARG A 130 -9.23 19.65 -3.25
C ARG A 130 -8.83 18.66 -2.15
N CYS A 131 -9.16 18.95 -0.88
CA CYS A 131 -8.97 17.98 0.21
C CYS A 131 -9.74 16.68 -0.04
N ASN A 132 -11.00 16.79 -0.45
CA ASN A 132 -11.84 15.63 -0.78
C ASN A 132 -11.24 14.81 -1.91
N ASN A 133 -10.80 15.44 -3.00
CA ASN A 133 -10.16 14.76 -4.12
C ASN A 133 -8.87 14.02 -3.69
N THR A 134 -7.99 14.70 -2.93
CA THR A 134 -6.76 14.08 -2.41
C THR A 134 -7.06 12.85 -1.57
N VAL A 135 -8.06 12.92 -0.68
CA VAL A 135 -8.41 11.78 0.17
C VAL A 135 -9.11 10.69 -0.63
N HIS A 136 -9.96 11.03 -1.60
CA HIS A 136 -10.60 10.08 -2.51
C HIS A 136 -9.55 9.22 -3.21
N VAL A 137 -8.63 9.84 -3.95
CA VAL A 137 -7.61 9.12 -4.73
C VAL A 137 -6.70 8.32 -3.81
N SER A 138 -6.34 8.86 -2.64
CA SER A 138 -5.53 8.13 -1.65
C SER A 138 -6.24 6.88 -1.11
N LEU A 139 -7.56 6.94 -0.90
CA LEU A 139 -8.36 5.78 -0.51
C LEU A 139 -8.48 4.75 -1.63
N GLN A 140 -8.53 5.17 -2.90
CA GLN A 140 -8.47 4.24 -4.04
C GLN A 140 -7.14 3.48 -4.07
N ILE A 141 -6.02 4.17 -3.82
CA ILE A 141 -4.69 3.55 -3.72
C ILE A 141 -4.64 2.58 -2.53
N CYS A 142 -5.24 2.93 -1.38
CA CYS A 142 -5.39 2.00 -0.24
C CYS A 142 -6.20 0.75 -0.63
N GLY A 143 -7.28 0.93 -1.39
CA GLY A 143 -8.08 -0.17 -1.95
C GLY A 143 -7.25 -1.08 -2.84
N ALA A 144 -6.50 -0.52 -3.78
CA ALA A 144 -5.60 -1.27 -4.66
C ALA A 144 -4.53 -2.05 -3.87
N LEU A 145 -3.89 -1.40 -2.88
CA LEU A 145 -2.95 -2.06 -1.97
C LEU A 145 -3.59 -3.24 -1.23
N SER A 146 -4.82 -3.08 -0.76
CA SER A 146 -5.53 -4.12 -0.01
C SER A 146 -5.82 -5.38 -0.83
N VAL A 147 -5.88 -5.28 -2.16
CA VAL A 147 -6.07 -6.41 -3.08
C VAL A 147 -4.72 -6.96 -3.53
N LEU A 148 -3.84 -6.09 -4.06
CA LEU A 148 -2.58 -6.49 -4.68
C LEU A 148 -1.56 -7.03 -3.67
N ALA A 149 -1.72 -6.73 -2.38
CA ALA A 149 -0.84 -7.24 -1.32
C ALA A 149 -1.10 -8.71 -0.95
N GLU A 150 -2.25 -9.27 -1.32
CA GLU A 150 -2.69 -10.61 -0.88
C GLU A 150 -1.74 -11.77 -1.18
N PRO A 151 -1.09 -11.84 -2.36
CA PRO A 151 -0.12 -12.90 -2.63
C PRO A 151 1.09 -12.87 -1.68
N PHE A 152 1.41 -11.69 -1.13
CA PHE A 152 2.63 -11.45 -0.37
C PHE A 152 2.38 -11.45 1.15
N ILE A 153 1.39 -10.67 1.60
CA ILE A 153 1.06 -10.41 3.01
C ILE A 153 -0.46 -10.56 3.26
N PRO A 154 -1.01 -11.78 3.09
CA PRO A 154 -2.45 -12.03 3.05
C PRO A 154 -3.22 -11.58 4.29
N PHE A 155 -2.65 -11.68 5.49
CA PHE A 155 -3.36 -11.31 6.72
C PHE A 155 -3.50 -9.79 6.85
N THR A 156 -2.46 -9.05 6.47
CA THR A 156 -2.41 -7.59 6.43
C THR A 156 -3.31 -7.06 5.32
N ALA A 157 -3.30 -7.69 4.14
CA ALA A 157 -4.20 -7.38 3.03
C ALA A 157 -5.67 -7.52 3.47
N ALA A 158 -6.03 -8.67 4.07
CA ALA A 158 -7.38 -8.91 4.59
C ALA A 158 -7.78 -7.90 5.68
N LYS A 159 -6.86 -7.58 6.60
CA LYS A 159 -7.09 -6.56 7.63
C LYS A 159 -7.37 -5.19 7.01
N LEU A 160 -6.60 -4.79 6.01
CA LEU A 160 -6.81 -3.50 5.32
C LEU A 160 -8.15 -3.47 4.58
N ARG A 161 -8.51 -4.55 3.87
CA ARG A 161 -9.83 -4.69 3.22
C ARG A 161 -10.97 -4.53 4.22
N ALA A 162 -10.86 -5.18 5.38
CA ALA A 162 -11.87 -5.09 6.43
C ALA A 162 -12.02 -3.67 6.99
N ILE A 163 -10.91 -2.95 7.20
CA ILE A 163 -10.95 -1.55 7.65
C ILE A 163 -11.59 -0.64 6.60
N LEU A 164 -11.34 -0.88 5.32
CA LEU A 164 -11.89 -0.10 4.21
C LEU A 164 -13.33 -0.49 3.85
N GLY A 165 -13.88 -1.58 4.41
CA GLY A 165 -15.20 -2.09 4.04
C GLY A 165 -15.27 -2.62 2.61
N VAL A 166 -14.16 -3.10 2.06
CA VAL A 166 -14.11 -3.66 0.70
C VAL A 166 -14.62 -5.11 0.73
N GLU A 167 -15.79 -5.33 0.13
CA GLU A 167 -16.46 -6.63 0.04
C GLU A 167 -16.32 -7.26 -1.36
N GLY A 168 -16.62 -8.56 -1.48
CA GLY A 168 -16.72 -9.24 -2.78
C GLY A 168 -15.41 -9.53 -3.51
N VAL A 169 -14.26 -9.23 -2.90
CA VAL A 169 -12.94 -9.64 -3.41
C VAL A 169 -12.81 -11.16 -3.26
N ARG A 170 -12.67 -11.87 -4.39
CA ARG A 170 -12.42 -13.31 -4.41
C ARG A 170 -10.92 -13.57 -4.33
N SER A 171 -10.50 -14.23 -3.26
CA SER A 171 -9.16 -14.81 -3.11
C SER A 171 -8.97 -16.04 -4.00
#